data_AF-A0A963W596-F1
#
_entry.id   AF-A0A963W596-F1
#
_cell.length_a   1.000
_cell.length_b   1.000
_cell.length_c   1.000
_cell.angle_alpha   90.00
_cell.angle_beta   90.00
_cell.angle_gamma   90.00
#
_symmetry.space_group_name_H-M   'P 1'
#
loop_
_entity.id
_entity.type
_entity.pdbx_description
1 polymer ?
#
loop_
_entity_poly.entity_id
_entity_poly.type
_entity_poly.pdbx_seq_one_letter_code
_entity_poly.pdbx_strand_id
1 'polypeptide(L)'
;MTTSTHLIRTRRFLPLFVTQLLGAFNDNLFKNAMVLFVVYSVYNSEEAEAQFSATASAVFIIPFFVLSALSGQLADMRDKARIIRIVKFCEILIML
;
A
#
# COMPACT_ATOMS: atom_id res chain seq x y z
N MET A 1 16.94 0.30 -24.74
CA MET A 1 15.98 0.30 -23.62
C MET A 1 15.72 -1.14 -23.11
N THR A 2 16.76 -1.93 -22.83
CA THR A 2 16.65 -3.36 -22.44
C THR A 2 17.18 -3.65 -21.02
N THR A 3 17.52 -2.62 -20.26
CA THR A 3 18.27 -2.75 -18.99
C THR A 3 17.42 -3.15 -17.78
N SER A 4 16.09 -3.03 -17.85
CA SER A 4 15.20 -3.21 -16.68
C SER A 4 14.97 -4.67 -16.27
N THR A 5 14.96 -5.62 -17.20
CA THR A 5 14.70 -7.04 -16.87
C THR A 5 15.86 -7.70 -16.14
N HIS A 6 17.09 -7.21 -16.31
CA HIS A 6 18.27 -7.70 -15.59
C HIS A 6 18.24 -7.34 -14.10
N LEU A 7 17.63 -6.20 -13.73
CA LEU A 7 17.47 -5.78 -12.34
C LEU A 7 16.60 -6.78 -11.55
N ILE A 8 15.55 -7.33 -12.16
CA ILE A 8 14.69 -8.35 -11.54
C ILE A 8 15.49 -9.63 -11.20
N ARG A 9 16.59 -9.93 -11.89
CA ARG A 9 17.45 -11.09 -11.57
C ARG A 9 18.51 -10.82 -10.50
N THR A 10 18.66 -9.57 -10.03
CA THR A 10 19.65 -9.26 -9.00
C THR A 10 19.16 -9.64 -7.60
N ARG A 11 20.03 -10.31 -6.82
CA ARG A 11 19.72 -10.79 -5.45
C ARG A 11 19.32 -9.70 -4.45
N ARG A 12 19.57 -8.43 -4.76
CA ARG A 12 19.20 -7.28 -3.92
C ARG A 12 17.86 -6.67 -4.30
N PHE A 13 17.51 -6.65 -5.60
CA PHE A 13 16.30 -5.99 -6.08
C PHE A 13 15.08 -6.90 -6.03
N LEU A 14 15.21 -8.19 -6.41
CA LEU A 14 14.07 -9.10 -6.46
C LEU A 14 13.33 -9.23 -5.12
N PRO A 15 14.00 -9.45 -3.97
CA PRO A 15 13.29 -9.56 -2.70
C PRO A 15 12.61 -8.26 -2.28
N LEU A 16 13.26 -7.11 -2.55
CA LEU A 16 12.69 -5.79 -2.28
C LEU A 16 11.47 -5.50 -3.15
N PHE A 17 11.54 -5.87 -4.43
CA PHE A 17 10.46 -5.70 -5.38
C PHE A 17 9.24 -6.55 -5.00
N VAL A 18 9.45 -7.84 -4.72
CA VAL A 18 8.38 -8.76 -4.32
C VAL A 18 7.72 -8.30 -3.02
N THR A 19 8.51 -7.88 -2.03
CA THR A 19 7.98 -7.39 -0.75
C THR A 19 7.14 -6.12 -0.92
N GLN A 20 7.58 -5.19 -1.77
CA GLN A 20 6.82 -3.97 -2.07
C GLN A 20 5.56 -4.27 -2.90
N LEU A 21 5.65 -5.17 -3.88
CA LEU A 21 4.51 -5.59 -4.70
C LEU A 21 3.43 -6.26 -3.85
N LEU A 22 3.81 -7.21 -2.99
CA LEU A 22 2.86 -7.90 -2.11
C LEU A 22 2.24 -6.94 -1.09
N GLY A 23 3.01 -5.99 -0.56
CA GLY A 23 2.48 -4.94 0.32
C GLY A 23 1.44 -4.08 -0.38
N ALA A 24 1.77 -3.54 -1.56
CA ALA A 24 0.84 -2.73 -2.34
C ALA A 24 -0.42 -3.52 -2.74
N PHE A 25 -0.27 -4.81 -3.06
CA PHE A 25 -1.40 -5.69 -3.33
C PHE A 25 -2.30 -5.86 -2.09
N ASN A 26 -1.70 -6.14 -0.93
CA ASN A 26 -2.45 -6.31 0.32
C ASN A 26 -3.26 -5.06 0.69
N ASP A 27 -2.65 -3.87 0.61
CA ASP A 27 -3.33 -2.61 0.93
C ASP A 27 -4.53 -2.34 0.02
N ASN A 28 -4.36 -2.57 -1.28
CA ASN A 28 -5.45 -2.38 -2.25
C ASN A 28 -6.53 -3.45 -2.13
N LEU A 29 -6.15 -4.71 -1.87
CA LEU A 29 -7.11 -5.79 -1.66
C LEU A 29 -7.94 -5.52 -0.40
N PHE A 30 -7.31 -5.14 0.71
CA PHE A 30 -8.00 -4.82 1.96
C PHE A 30 -8.97 -3.65 1.77
N LYS A 31 -8.51 -2.55 1.17
CA LYS A 31 -9.36 -1.39 0.87
C LYS A 31 -10.58 -1.78 0.04
N ASN A 32 -10.38 -2.49 -1.07
CA ASN A 32 -11.48 -2.87 -1.97
C ASN A 32 -12.42 -3.88 -1.31
N ALA A 33 -11.89 -4.89 -0.61
CA ALA A 33 -12.69 -5.86 0.12
C ALA A 33 -13.55 -5.20 1.21
N MET A 34 -12.99 -4.25 1.96
CA MET A 34 -13.72 -3.50 2.97
C MET A 34 -14.83 -2.64 2.35
N VAL A 35 -14.55 -1.91 1.27
CA VAL A 35 -15.56 -1.11 0.56
C VAL A 35 -16.68 -2.02 0.04
N LEU A 36 -16.36 -3.12 -0.64
CA LEU A 36 -17.35 -4.08 -1.13
C LEU A 36 -18.18 -4.67 0.03
N PHE A 37 -17.54 -5.06 1.13
CA PHE A 37 -18.24 -5.61 2.29
C PHE A 37 -19.25 -4.62 2.88
N VAL A 38 -18.85 -3.35 3.07
CA VAL A 38 -19.74 -2.34 3.64
C VAL A 38 -20.87 -1.98 2.67
N VAL A 39 -20.57 -1.82 1.39
CA VAL A 39 -21.56 -1.55 0.35
C VAL A 39 -22.62 -2.65 0.33
N TYR A 40 -22.22 -3.92 0.24
CA TYR A 40 -23.17 -5.03 0.15
C TYR A 40 -23.87 -5.38 1.47
N SER A 41 -23.32 -4.99 2.64
CA SER A 41 -23.89 -5.36 3.95
C SER A 41 -24.71 -4.26 4.62
N VAL A 42 -24.49 -2.98 4.28
CA VAL A 42 -25.02 -1.83 5.05
C VAL A 42 -25.95 -0.93 4.24
N TYR A 43 -25.71 -0.76 2.94
CA TYR A 43 -26.44 0.21 2.13
C TYR A 43 -27.27 -0.47 1.02
N ASN A 44 -28.58 -0.17 0.98
CA ASN A 44 -29.50 -0.58 -0.09
C ASN A 44 -29.79 0.55 -1.09
N SER A 45 -28.99 1.63 -1.09
CA SER A 45 -29.12 2.75 -2.04
C SER A 45 -27.79 3.10 -2.71
N GLU A 46 -27.84 3.27 -4.04
CA GLU A 46 -26.66 3.54 -4.90
C GLU A 46 -25.97 4.88 -4.54
N GLU A 47 -26.74 5.90 -4.12
CA GLU A 47 -26.19 7.21 -3.75
C GLU A 47 -25.36 7.15 -2.46
N ALA A 48 -25.77 6.34 -1.48
CA ALA A 48 -25.04 6.16 -0.23
C ALA A 48 -23.78 5.30 -0.44
N GLU A 49 -23.84 4.31 -1.33
CA GLU A 49 -22.68 3.53 -1.77
C GLU A 49 -21.61 4.42 -2.40
N ALA A 50 -21.99 5.30 -3.34
CA ALA A 50 -21.05 6.17 -4.03
C ALA A 50 -20.35 7.15 -3.07
N GLN A 51 -21.11 7.76 -2.16
CA GLN A 51 -20.55 8.67 -1.15
C GLN A 51 -19.63 7.92 -0.18
N PHE A 52 -20.05 6.76 0.32
CA PHE A 52 -19.24 5.97 1.24
C PHE A 52 -17.93 5.50 0.59
N SER A 53 -17.99 4.96 -0.62
CA SER A 53 -16.81 4.51 -1.37
C SER A 53 -15.82 5.64 -1.63
N ALA A 54 -16.31 6.83 -1.98
CA ALA A 54 -15.49 8.01 -2.18
C ALA A 54 -14.82 8.49 -0.88
N THR A 55 -15.58 8.57 0.22
CA THR A 55 -15.04 8.96 1.53
C THR A 55 -14.04 7.94 2.07
N ALA A 56 -14.37 6.64 2.00
CA ALA A 56 -13.46 5.58 2.41
C ALA A 56 -12.16 5.62 1.60
N SER A 57 -12.27 5.81 0.27
CA SER A 57 -11.10 5.98 -0.59
C SER A 57 -10.25 7.18 -0.23
N ALA A 58 -10.87 8.31 0.09
CA ALA A 58 -10.17 9.53 0.51
C ALA A 58 -9.44 9.34 1.84
N VAL A 59 -10.11 8.76 2.84
CA VAL A 59 -9.52 8.47 4.16
C VAL A 59 -8.33 7.51 4.04
N PHE A 60 -8.42 6.50 3.17
CA PHE A 60 -7.30 5.61 2.91
C PHE A 60 -6.14 6.33 2.22
N ILE A 61 -6.38 7.19 1.20
CA ILE A 61 -5.29 7.76 0.38
C ILE A 61 -4.61 8.99 1.00
N ILE A 62 -5.33 9.81 1.77
CA ILE A 62 -4.81 11.05 2.38
C ILE A 62 -3.52 10.82 3.18
N PRO A 63 -3.43 9.87 4.13
CA PRO A 63 -2.22 9.68 4.91
C PRO A 63 -1.05 9.24 4.03
N PHE A 64 -1.26 8.36 3.04
CA PHE A 64 -0.21 8.00 2.07
C PHE A 64 0.26 9.22 1.30
N PHE A 65 -0.66 10.08 0.85
CA PHE A 65 -0.31 11.28 0.09
C PHE A 65 0.51 12.26 0.93
N VAL A 66 0.04 12.60 2.13
CA VAL A 66 0.70 13.57 3.03
C VAL A 66 2.07 13.06 3.47
N LEU A 67 2.20 11.77 3.78
CA LEU A 67 3.45 11.18 4.26
C LEU A 67 4.37 10.69 3.13
N SER A 68 3.94 10.71 1.87
CA SER A 68 4.73 10.21 0.73
C SER A 68 6.05 10.97 0.56
N ALA A 69 6.01 12.30 0.62
CA ALA A 69 7.18 13.14 0.46
C ALA A 69 8.20 12.91 1.59
N LEU A 70 7.72 12.83 2.83
CA LEU A 70 8.56 12.55 3.99
C LEU A 70 9.21 11.17 3.89
N SER A 71 8.43 10.16 3.49
CA SER A 71 8.92 8.80 3.29
C SER A 71 9.95 8.71 2.17
N GLY A 72 9.77 9.47 1.08
CA GLY A 72 10.74 9.60 -0.01
C GLY A 72 12.07 10.18 0.46
N GLN A 73 12.03 11.29 1.21
CA GLN A 73 13.24 11.89 1.79
C GLN A 73 13.97 10.93 2.75
N LEU A 74 13.22 10.25 3.62
CA LEU A 74 13.79 9.25 4.52
C LEU A 74 14.44 8.07 3.77
N ALA A 75 13.82 7.62 2.68
CA ALA A 75 14.33 6.53 1.86
C ALA A 75 15.62 6.93 1.12
N ASP A 76 15.79 8.20 0.76
CA ASP A 76 16.99 8.67 0.06
C ASP A 76 18.14 9.03 1.02
N MET A 77 17.83 9.43 2.27
CA MET A 77 18.84 9.75 3.29
C MET A 77 19.34 8.53 4.09
N ARG A 78 18.66 7.39 4.05
CA ARG A 78 18.94 6.21 4.88
C ARG A 78 18.99 4.93 4.05
N ASP A 79 19.49 3.84 4.65
CA ASP A 79 19.46 2.52 4.03
C ASP A 79 18.01 2.03 3.85
N LYS A 80 17.54 1.99 2.59
CA LYS A 80 16.21 1.53 2.18
C LYS A 80 15.89 0.13 2.74
N ALA A 81 16.87 -0.78 2.81
CA ALA A 81 16.66 -2.13 3.32
C ALA A 81 16.46 -2.18 4.85
N ARG A 82 16.98 -1.20 5.59
CA ARG A 82 16.70 -1.06 7.03
C ARG A 82 15.29 -0.51 7.26
N ILE A 83 14.90 0.52 6.52
CA ILE A 83 13.55 1.12 6.61
C ILE A 83 12.49 0.07 6.31
N ILE A 84 12.62 -0.68 5.20
CA ILE A 84 11.65 -1.70 4.79
C ILE A 84 11.49 -2.80 5.85
N ARG A 85 12.58 -3.24 6.48
CA ARG A 85 12.51 -4.23 7.56
C ARG A 85 11.75 -3.74 8.79
N ILE A 86 11.95 -2.47 9.18
CA ILE A 86 11.23 -1.87 10.31
C ILE A 86 9.74 -1.75 9.97
N VAL A 87 9.42 -1.21 8.79
CA VAL A 87 8.03 -1.04 8.34
C VAL A 87 7.31 -2.37 8.28
N LYS A 88 7.93 -3.42 7.70
CA LYS A 88 7.31 -4.74 7.63
C LYS A 88 7.13 -5.42 8.99
N PHE A 89 8.04 -5.16 9.93
CA PHE A 89 7.86 -5.62 11.31
C PHE A 89 6.68 -4.91 11.99
N CYS A 90 6.56 -3.58 11.81
CA CYS A 90 5.40 -2.83 12.29
C CYS A 90 4.10 -3.30 11.63
N GLU A 91 4.11 -3.61 10.33
CA GLU A 91 2.94 -4.11 9.59
C GLU A 91 2.43 -5.43 10.17
N ILE A 92 3.32 -6.36 10.53
CA ILE A 92 2.95 -7.60 11.21
C ILE A 92 2.24 -7.30 12.54
N LEU A 93 2.74 -6.35 13.33
CA LEU A 93 2.12 -5.98 14.62
C LEU A 93 0.78 -5.28 14.47
N ILE A 94 0.55 -4.57 13.35
CA ILE A 94 -0.71 -3.84 13.08
C ILE A 94 -1.77 -4.78 12.52
N MET A 95 -1.37 -5.82 11.78
CA MET A 95 -2.29 -6.79 11.18
C MET A 95 -2.62 -7.99 12.08
N LEU A 96 -1.90 -8.18 13.19
CA LEU A 96 -2.20 -9.16 14.23
C LEU A 96 -3.21 -8.59 15.24
#